data_AF-A0AAV3Z582-F1
#
_entry.id   AF-A0AAV3Z582-F1
#
_cell.length_a   1.000
_cell.length_b   1.000
_cell.length_c   1.000
_cell.angle_alpha   90.00
_cell.angle_beta   90.00
_cell.angle_gamma   90.00
#
_symmetry.space_group_name_H-M   'P 1'
#
loop_
_entity.id
_entity.type
_entity.pdbx_description
1 polymer ?
#
loop_
_entity_poly.entity_id
_entity_poly.type
_entity_poly.pdbx_seq_one_letter_code
_entity_poly.pdbx_strand_id
1 'polypeptide(L)'
;MMMKVVLVMLMMGGGDDNEDKHYRSKIHRNRIYALVTKNVQFDLRLREKNARCKSIGGYLVEFDDLDEQNFVAKFILSSAAGGDLVFIGAIDVESEGKFVPYNTKKPLTYLKWKRWNPDN
;
A
#
# COMPACT_ATOMS: atom_id res chain seq x y z
N MET A 1 0.29 -4.79 23.36
CA MET A 1 0.84 -5.11 22.02
C MET A 1 0.16 -4.20 21.02
N MET A 2 0.90 -3.27 20.38
CA MET A 2 0.30 -2.26 19.50
C MET A 2 -0.08 -2.87 18.15
N MET A 3 -1.32 -2.64 17.73
CA MET A 3 -1.86 -3.10 16.45
C MET A 3 -1.37 -2.16 15.34
N LYS A 4 -0.76 -2.69 14.28
CA LYS A 4 -0.27 -1.88 13.16
C LYS A 4 -1.37 -1.73 12.12
N VAL A 5 -1.69 -0.48 11.77
CA VAL A 5 -2.59 -0.13 10.67
C VAL A 5 -1.75 0.09 9.42
N VAL A 6 -2.03 -0.68 8.39
CA VAL A 6 -1.28 -0.64 7.13
C VAL A 6 -2.22 -0.14 6.04
N LEU A 7 -1.82 0.93 5.37
CA LEU A 7 -2.68 1.63 4.42
C LEU A 7 -2.32 1.25 3.00
N VAL A 8 -3.37 0.86 2.29
CA VAL A 8 -3.39 0.53 0.89
C VAL A 8 -4.13 1.67 0.20
N MET A 9 -3.43 2.42 -0.63
CA MET A 9 -3.98 3.59 -1.30
C MET A 9 -4.36 3.18 -2.71
N LEU A 10 -5.66 3.22 -3.02
CA LEU A 10 -6.20 2.83 -4.32
C LEU A 10 -5.91 3.91 -5.37
N MET A 11 -5.57 3.52 -6.61
CA MET A 11 -5.66 4.42 -7.76
C MET A 11 -7.10 4.42 -8.28
N MET A 12 -7.83 5.52 -8.07
CA MET A 12 -9.15 5.73 -8.69
C MET A 12 -8.99 6.68 -9.88
N GLY A 13 -9.60 6.33 -11.02
CA GLY A 13 -9.81 7.29 -12.12
C GLY A 13 -10.91 8.27 -11.72
N GLY A 14 -10.69 9.56 -11.99
CA GLY A 14 -11.49 10.69 -11.47
C GLY A 14 -13.00 10.46 -11.50
N GLY A 15 -13.55 10.11 -10.34
CA GLY A 15 -14.97 10.14 -10.02
C GLY A 15 -15.20 11.18 -8.93
N ASP A 16 -16.30 11.93 -9.06
CA ASP A 16 -16.65 13.10 -8.25
C ASP A 16 -17.28 12.73 -6.89
N ASP A 17 -17.05 11.51 -6.38
CA ASP A 17 -17.52 11.07 -5.07
C ASP A 17 -16.57 11.55 -3.96
N ASN A 18 -16.92 12.70 -3.37
CA ASN A 18 -16.24 13.39 -2.27
C ASN A 18 -16.21 12.64 -0.92
N GLU A 19 -16.60 11.36 -0.87
CA GLU A 19 -16.59 10.58 0.37
C GLU A 19 -15.42 9.60 0.42
N ASP A 20 -14.54 9.80 1.42
CA ASP A 20 -13.46 8.87 1.73
C ASP A 20 -14.04 7.52 2.20
N LYS A 21 -14.10 6.52 1.30
CA LYS A 21 -14.45 5.16 1.70
C LYS A 21 -13.24 4.48 2.33
N HIS A 22 -13.47 3.93 3.52
CA HIS A 22 -12.48 3.20 4.30
C HIS A 22 -12.93 1.75 4.44
N TYR A 23 -12.15 0.82 3.90
CA TYR A 23 -12.38 -0.61 4.09
C TYR A 23 -11.34 -1.16 5.06
N ARG A 24 -11.74 -2.07 5.93
CA ARG A 24 -10.86 -2.69 6.94
C ARG A 24 -10.82 -4.19 6.75
N SER A 25 -9.63 -4.77 6.74
CA SER A 25 -9.45 -6.21 6.70
C SER A 25 -9.78 -6.88 8.05
N LYS A 26 -9.92 -8.20 8.03
CA LYS A 26 -9.74 -9.00 9.26
C LYS A 26 -8.31 -8.85 9.78
N ILE A 27 -8.09 -9.17 11.06
CA ILE A 27 -6.74 -9.23 11.62
C ILE A 27 -5.97 -10.36 10.93
N HIS A 28 -4.75 -10.07 10.46
CA HIS A 28 -3.81 -11.06 9.95
C HIS A 28 -2.46 -10.85 10.61
N ARG A 29 -1.98 -11.86 11.34
CA ARG A 29 -0.70 -11.82 12.09
C ARG A 29 -0.53 -10.55 12.94
N ASN A 30 -1.58 -10.18 13.68
CA ASN A 30 -1.63 -8.99 14.54
C ASN A 30 -1.51 -7.63 13.78
N ARG A 31 -1.80 -7.63 12.47
CA ARG A 31 -1.91 -6.44 11.62
C ARG A 31 -3.33 -6.28 11.10
N ILE A 32 -3.69 -5.04 10.78
CA ILE A 32 -4.93 -4.70 10.09
C ILE A 32 -4.58 -3.83 8.89
N TYR A 33 -5.23 -4.12 7.77
CA TYR A 33 -5.03 -3.39 6.54
C TYR A 33 -6.26 -2.54 6.28
N ALA A 34 -6.02 -1.28 5.96
CA ALA A 34 -7.03 -0.31 5.60
C ALA A 34 -6.87 0.07 4.14
N LEU A 35 -7.95 -0.03 3.37
CA LEU A 35 -8.00 0.48 2.00
C LEU A 35 -8.70 1.83 2.02
N VAL A 36 -8.02 2.85 1.50
CA VAL A 36 -8.53 4.22 1.45
C VAL A 36 -8.63 4.63 -0.01
N THR A 37 -9.84 4.93 -0.46
CA THR A 37 -10.16 5.22 -1.88
C THR A 37 -10.18 6.71 -2.18
N LYS A 38 -9.49 7.53 -1.39
CA LYS A 38 -9.50 8.98 -1.59
C LYS A 38 -9.02 9.32 -3.01
N ASN A 39 -9.55 10.38 -3.60
CA ASN A 39 -8.99 11.01 -4.81
C ASN A 39 -7.58 11.54 -4.47
N VAL A 40 -6.62 10.65 -4.45
CA VAL A 40 -5.21 10.99 -4.29
C VAL A 40 -4.79 11.45 -5.67
N GLN A 41 -4.51 12.75 -5.81
CA GLN A 41 -3.95 13.28 -7.04
C GLN A 41 -2.80 12.38 -7.50
N PHE A 42 -2.87 11.97 -8.77
CA PHE A 42 -1.89 11.08 -9.39
C PHE A 42 -0.45 11.56 -9.18
N ASP A 43 -0.26 12.88 -9.04
CA ASP A 43 1.04 13.55 -8.93
C ASP A 43 1.71 13.49 -7.55
N LEU A 44 1.07 12.92 -6.52
CA LEU A 44 1.71 12.82 -5.21
C LEU A 44 2.87 11.81 -5.24
N ARG A 45 4.05 12.26 -4.80
CA ARG A 45 5.23 11.42 -4.64
C ARG A 45 4.97 10.36 -3.58
N LEU A 46 5.62 9.19 -3.68
CA LEU A 46 5.40 8.09 -2.71
C LEU A 46 5.69 8.51 -1.25
N ARG A 47 6.65 9.44 -1.05
CA ARG A 47 6.92 10.07 0.25
C ARG A 47 5.69 10.79 0.81
N GLU A 48 4.98 11.55 -0.02
CA GLU A 48 3.80 12.31 0.39
C GLU A 48 2.63 11.38 0.66
N LYS A 49 2.45 10.33 -0.17
CA LYS A 49 1.48 9.24 0.06
C LYS A 49 1.72 8.56 1.42
N ASN A 50 2.98 8.25 1.74
CA ASN A 50 3.33 7.66 3.02
C ASN A 50 3.15 8.63 4.21
N ALA A 51 3.52 9.90 4.04
CA ALA A 51 3.29 10.93 5.06
C ALA A 51 1.79 11.09 5.36
N ARG A 52 0.94 11.03 4.33
CA ARG A 52 -0.51 11.01 4.50
C ARG A 52 -0.97 9.78 5.28
N CYS A 53 -0.47 8.60 4.94
CA CYS A 53 -0.79 7.38 5.69
C CYS A 53 -0.39 7.49 7.17
N LYS A 54 0.78 8.09 7.45
CA LYS A 54 1.24 8.38 8.82
C LYS A 54 0.35 9.35 9.56
N SER A 55 -0.17 10.38 8.89
CA SER A 55 -1.05 11.38 9.51
C SER A 55 -2.36 10.78 10.07
N ILE A 56 -2.77 9.60 9.59
CA ILE A 56 -3.96 8.88 10.05
C ILE A 56 -3.61 7.61 10.85
N GLY A 57 -2.38 7.50 11.36
CA GLY A 57 -1.96 6.43 12.27
C GLY A 57 -1.54 5.12 11.59
N GLY A 58 -1.34 5.11 10.28
CA GLY A 58 -0.81 3.95 9.54
C GLY A 58 0.43 4.28 8.71
N TYR A 59 0.72 3.47 7.70
CA TYR A 59 1.80 3.70 6.72
C TYR A 59 1.55 2.86 5.46
N LEU A 60 2.17 3.20 4.33
CA LEU A 60 2.02 2.42 3.09
C LEU A 60 2.44 0.96 3.30
N VAL A 61 1.69 0.03 2.71
CA VAL A 61 1.95 -1.41 2.88
C VAL A 61 3.35 -1.83 2.46
N GLU A 62 4.00 -2.60 3.33
CA GLU A 62 5.30 -3.23 3.11
C GLU A 62 5.11 -4.71 3.42
N PHE A 63 5.26 -5.55 2.41
CA PHE A 63 5.04 -6.99 2.52
C PHE A 63 6.29 -7.68 3.05
N ASP A 64 6.13 -8.45 4.12
CA ASP A 64 7.18 -9.30 4.66
C ASP A 64 7.34 -10.57 3.80
N ASP A 65 6.23 -11.11 3.27
CA ASP A 65 6.19 -12.35 2.49
C ASP A 65 4.99 -12.48 1.52
N LEU A 66 4.95 -13.60 0.78
CA LEU A 66 3.89 -13.94 -0.18
C LEU A 66 2.52 -14.19 0.50
N ASP A 67 2.48 -14.68 1.74
CA ASP A 67 1.23 -14.93 2.46
C ASP A 67 0.54 -13.60 2.79
N GLU A 68 1.32 -12.62 3.28
CA GLU A 68 0.84 -11.26 3.53
C GLU A 68 0.35 -10.59 2.24
N GLN A 69 1.12 -10.68 1.14
CA GLN A 69 0.69 -10.13 -0.15
C GLN A 69 -0.61 -10.78 -0.64
N ASN A 70 -0.73 -12.11 -0.54
CA ASN A 70 -1.93 -12.83 -0.97
C ASN A 70 -3.15 -12.48 -0.10
N PHE A 71 -2.96 -12.32 1.21
CA PHE A 71 -4.01 -11.89 2.12
C PHE A 71 -4.54 -10.51 1.74
N VAL A 72 -3.63 -9.55 1.52
CA VAL A 72 -3.99 -8.17 1.14
C VAL A 72 -4.62 -8.14 -0.25
N ALA A 73 -4.10 -8.90 -1.22
CA ALA A 73 -4.69 -8.99 -2.56
C ALA A 73 -6.14 -9.51 -2.51
N LYS A 74 -6.42 -10.57 -1.74
CA LYS A 74 -7.79 -11.07 -1.54
C LYS A 74 -8.68 -10.05 -0.86
N PHE A 75 -8.16 -9.31 0.12
CA PHE A 75 -8.90 -8.23 0.78
C PHE A 75 -9.27 -7.12 -0.20
N ILE A 76 -8.34 -6.67 -1.05
CA ILE A 76 -8.61 -5.66 -2.09
C ILE A 76 -9.66 -6.18 -3.08
N LEU A 77 -9.47 -7.37 -3.63
CA LEU A 77 -10.38 -7.97 -4.64
C LEU A 77 -11.79 -8.25 -4.11
N SER A 78 -11.93 -8.47 -2.79
CA SER A 78 -13.24 -8.64 -2.15
C SER A 78 -13.86 -7.34 -1.66
N SER A 79 -13.11 -6.24 -1.68
CA SER A 79 -13.63 -4.93 -1.30
C SER A 79 -14.47 -4.33 -2.44
N ALA A 80 -15.52 -3.61 -2.07
CA ALA A 80 -16.35 -2.87 -3.04
C ALA A 80 -15.63 -1.64 -3.64
N ALA A 81 -14.32 -1.48 -3.39
CA ALA A 81 -13.55 -0.32 -3.81
C ALA A 81 -13.25 -0.29 -5.32
N GLY A 82 -13.33 -1.43 -6.01
CA GLY A 82 -13.28 -1.48 -7.48
C GLY A 82 -11.95 -1.08 -8.13
N GLY A 83 -10.81 -1.18 -7.43
CA GLY A 83 -9.49 -0.83 -7.97
C GLY A 83 -8.52 -2.01 -8.04
N ASP A 84 -7.82 -2.12 -9.18
CA ASP A 84 -6.87 -3.20 -9.48
C ASP A 84 -5.42 -2.85 -9.10
N LEU A 85 -5.15 -1.57 -8.78
CA LEU A 85 -3.80 -1.07 -8.52
C LEU A 85 -3.75 -0.26 -7.23
N VAL A 86 -2.73 -0.56 -6.42
CA VAL A 86 -2.51 0.06 -5.12
C VAL A 86 -1.05 0.43 -4.94
N PHE A 87 -0.77 1.54 -4.24
CA PHE A 87 0.59 1.91 -3.88
C PHE A 87 1.13 1.05 -2.74
N ILE A 88 2.38 0.62 -2.87
CA ILE A 88 3.16 -0.08 -1.83
C ILE A 88 4.33 0.79 -1.38
N GLY A 89 4.84 0.58 -0.17
CA GLY A 89 5.87 1.40 0.47
C GLY A 89 7.30 1.16 -0.01
N ALA A 90 7.52 0.51 -1.15
CA ALA A 90 8.85 0.21 -1.69
C ALA A 90 9.37 1.39 -2.54
N ILE A 91 10.54 1.93 -2.19
CA ILE A 91 11.26 2.96 -2.97
C ILE A 91 12.70 2.55 -3.24
N ASP A 92 13.28 3.00 -4.35
CA ASP A 92 14.69 2.80 -4.70
C ASP A 92 15.46 4.13 -4.85
N VAL A 93 14.91 5.21 -4.29
CA VAL A 93 15.47 6.58 -4.35
C VAL A 93 16.93 6.67 -3.87
N GLU A 94 17.37 5.81 -2.94
CA GLU A 94 18.74 5.80 -2.43
C GLU A 94 19.71 5.06 -3.37
N SER A 95 19.22 4.11 -4.16
CA SER A 95 20.00 3.33 -5.12
C SER A 95 19.05 2.66 -6.10
N GLU A 96 19.06 3.11 -7.35
CA GLU A 96 18.30 2.52 -8.46
C GLU A 96 18.40 0.99 -8.47
N GLY A 97 17.25 0.32 -8.60
CA GLY A 97 17.16 -1.15 -8.56
C GLY A 97 17.28 -1.79 -7.17
N LYS A 98 17.51 -1.01 -6.10
CA LYS A 98 17.47 -1.47 -4.70
C LYS A 98 16.29 -0.88 -3.96
N PHE A 99 15.18 -1.61 -4.01
CA PHE A 99 13.96 -1.24 -3.32
C PHE A 99 14.09 -1.46 -1.81
N VAL A 100 14.05 -0.37 -1.05
CA VAL A 100 14.02 -0.33 0.41
C VAL A 100 12.61 0.14 0.84
N PRO A 101 11.94 -0.59 1.73
CA PRO A 101 10.68 -0.16 2.32
C PRO A 101 10.89 1.15 3.09
N TYR A 102 10.00 2.12 2.86
CA TYR A 102 10.11 3.47 3.38
C TYR A 102 10.10 3.52 4.93
N ASN A 103 9.36 2.62 5.58
CA ASN A 103 9.04 2.66 7.00
C ASN A 103 9.87 1.68 7.83
N THR A 104 9.98 0.43 7.40
CA THR A 104 10.77 -0.56 8.14
C THR A 104 12.27 -0.39 7.92
N LYS A 105 12.69 0.21 6.79
CA LYS A 105 14.10 0.39 6.41
C LYS A 105 14.91 -0.92 6.37
N LYS A 106 14.21 -2.06 6.31
CA LYS A 106 14.81 -3.39 6.17
C LYS A 106 14.92 -3.72 4.68
N PRO A 107 15.97 -4.39 4.19
CA PRO A 107 15.99 -4.86 2.81
C PRO A 107 14.70 -5.63 2.50
N LEU A 108 14.07 -5.38 1.34
CA LEU A 108 12.94 -6.19 0.92
C LEU A 108 13.40 -7.64 0.79
N THR A 109 12.93 -8.49 1.69
CA THR A 109 13.14 -9.94 1.63
C THR A 109 12.24 -10.60 0.60
N TYR A 110 11.28 -9.84 0.08
CA TYR A 110 10.25 -10.33 -0.81
C TYR A 110 9.88 -9.25 -1.84
N LEU A 111 9.99 -9.62 -3.12
CA LEU A 111 9.57 -8.84 -4.27
C LEU A 111 8.89 -9.79 -5.26
N LYS A 112 7.65 -9.49 -5.62
CA LYS A 112 6.90 -10.23 -6.64
C LYS A 112 6.56 -9.29 -7.79
N TRP A 113 7.59 -8.92 -8.53
CA TRP A 113 7.41 -8.18 -9.76
C TRP A 113 6.64 -9.02 -10.78
N LYS A 114 5.79 -8.36 -11.55
CA LYS A 114 5.31 -8.95 -12.80
C LYS A 114 6.51 -9.18 -13.70
N ARG A 115 6.43 -10.17 -14.60
CA ARG A 115 7.47 -10.40 -15.62
C ARG A 115 7.82 -9.07 -16.30
N TRP A 116 9.12 -8.79 -16.41
CA TRP A 116 9.69 -7.54 -16.96
C TRP A 116 9.56 -6.30 -16.07
N ASN A 117 9.44 -6.43 -14.76
CA ASN A 117 9.51 -5.30 -13.83
C ASN A 117 10.58 -5.57 -12.75
N PRO A 118 11.18 -4.53 -12.16
CA PRO A 118 11.03 -3.11 -12.50
C PRO A 118 11.76 -2.79 -13.81
N ASP A 119 11.13 -2.02 -14.70
CA ASP A 119 11.63 -1.64 -16.02
C ASP A 119 11.76 -0.12 -16.20
N ASN A 120 12.24 0.56 -15.16
CA ASN A 120 12.66 1.97 -15.13
C ASN A 120 11.89 2.93 -16.05
#